data_AF-A0A9Q9YAU1-F1
#
_entry.id   AF-A0A9Q9YAU1-F1
#
_cell.length_a   1.000
_cell.length_b   1.000
_cell.length_c   1.000
_cell.angle_alpha   90.00
_cell.angle_beta   90.00
_cell.angle_gamma   90.00
#
_symmetry.space_group_name_H-M   'P 1'
#
loop_
_entity.id
_entity.type
_entity.pdbx_description
1 polymer ?
#
loop_
_entity_poly.entity_id
_entity_poly.type
_entity_poly.pdbx_seq_one_letter_code
_entity_poly.pdbx_strand_id
1 'polypeptide(L)'
;MSDTEDVGVEEAYEEEVEEGEQYEEKPKFKPTAPKIPDGEKVDFDDIQKKRQNKDLIELQALIDAHFEHRKKEEEELIALKDRIEKRRSERAEQQRIRAEKDKERQARREEERLRKEEADAKKRADEDAKKKSALSSMGSQYSSYLQKADSKRGGKKQTEREKKKKILADRRKPLNIDHLNEDKLREKAKELWEWLYQLEAEKFEHIEKLKRQKYEVTTQRKRVEELSKYSKKGAAARRRK
;
A
#
# COMPACT_ATOMS: atom_id res chain seq x y z
N MET A 1 -3.82 -54.71 -6.45
CA MET A 1 -2.81 -54.36 -5.43
C MET A 1 -3.05 -52.90 -5.12
N SER A 2 -3.91 -52.66 -4.14
CA SER A 2 -3.55 -52.40 -2.73
C SER A 2 -3.07 -50.95 -2.60
N ASP A 3 -3.91 -50.06 -2.06
CA ASP A 3 -3.91 -49.67 -0.63
C ASP A 3 -2.77 -48.63 -0.42
N THR A 4 -2.97 -47.41 0.08
CA THR A 4 -3.62 -47.04 1.35
C THR A 4 -3.92 -45.53 1.34
N GLU A 5 -5.00 -45.14 2.02
CA GLU A 5 -5.44 -43.77 2.33
C GLU A 5 -4.59 -43.15 3.48
N ASP A 6 -4.56 -41.82 3.63
CA ASP A 6 -4.19 -41.19 4.90
C ASP A 6 -4.96 -39.87 5.11
N VAL A 7 -5.50 -39.73 6.32
CA VAL A 7 -6.63 -38.89 6.78
C VAL A 7 -6.07 -37.85 7.77
N GLY A 8 -6.41 -36.56 7.70
CA GLY A 8 -7.42 -35.92 8.55
C GLY A 8 -7.04 -35.85 10.04
N VAL A 9 -6.80 -34.64 10.58
CA VAL A 9 -6.62 -34.40 12.03
C VAL A 9 -7.57 -33.27 12.47
N GLU A 10 -8.67 -33.65 13.13
CA GLU A 10 -9.46 -32.83 14.05
C GLU A 10 -9.04 -33.20 15.49
N GLU A 11 -8.73 -32.21 16.32
CA GLU A 11 -8.44 -32.38 17.75
C GLU A 11 -9.76 -32.39 18.54
N ALA A 12 -10.10 -33.55 19.12
CA ALA A 12 -11.16 -33.73 20.10
C ALA A 12 -10.56 -33.88 21.50
N TYR A 13 -11.17 -33.21 22.47
CA TYR A 13 -10.82 -33.26 23.89
C TYR A 13 -11.18 -34.62 24.50
N GLU A 14 -10.21 -35.28 25.13
CA GLU A 14 -10.37 -36.41 26.04
C GLU A 14 -10.60 -35.93 27.48
N GLU A 15 -11.53 -36.55 28.20
CA GLU A 15 -11.27 -36.98 29.59
C GLU A 15 -12.14 -38.19 29.92
N GLU A 16 -11.54 -39.09 30.72
CA GLU A 16 -11.78 -40.52 30.84
C GLU A 16 -13.05 -40.93 31.61
N VAL A 17 -13.50 -42.15 31.31
CA VAL A 17 -14.47 -42.93 32.09
C VAL A 17 -13.68 -44.00 32.86
N GLU A 18 -13.91 -44.14 34.16
CA GLU A 18 -13.59 -45.39 34.86
C GLU A 18 -14.72 -45.79 35.82
N GLU A 19 -15.18 -47.03 35.65
CA GLU A 19 -16.24 -47.71 36.37
C GLU A 19 -15.67 -48.41 37.63
N GLY A 20 -16.41 -48.31 38.74
CA GLY A 20 -16.59 -49.38 39.73
C GLY A 20 -15.46 -49.71 40.72
N GLU A 21 -15.74 -49.61 42.02
CA GLU A 21 -15.71 -50.78 42.93
C GLU A 21 -16.14 -50.45 44.39
N GLN A 22 -16.90 -51.40 44.96
CA GLN A 22 -16.96 -51.81 46.36
C GLN A 22 -17.49 -50.85 47.44
N TYR A 23 -18.76 -51.11 47.82
CA TYR A 23 -19.36 -50.68 49.07
C TYR A 23 -18.79 -51.48 50.25
N GLU A 24 -17.94 -50.86 51.07
CA GLU A 24 -17.68 -51.31 52.44
C GLU A 24 -18.71 -50.72 53.43
N GLU A 25 -19.37 -51.62 54.15
CA GLU A 25 -20.40 -51.35 55.14
C GLU A 25 -19.78 -50.79 56.43
N LYS A 26 -19.86 -49.47 56.63
CA LYS A 26 -19.54 -48.80 57.92
C LYS A 26 -20.79 -48.63 58.80
N PRO A 27 -20.64 -48.68 60.14
CA PRO A 27 -21.68 -49.12 61.05
C PRO A 27 -22.81 -48.08 61.23
N LYS A 28 -24.04 -48.60 61.35
CA LYS A 28 -25.28 -47.87 61.65
C LYS A 28 -25.14 -47.03 62.93
N PHE A 29 -24.89 -45.73 62.78
CA PHE A 29 -25.05 -44.76 63.86
C PHE A 29 -26.55 -44.51 64.09
N LYS A 30 -27.07 -44.95 65.24
CA LYS A 30 -28.44 -44.65 65.67
C LYS A 30 -28.50 -43.15 66.03
N PRO A 31 -29.38 -42.33 65.42
CA PRO A 31 -29.58 -40.99 65.92
C PRO A 31 -30.32 -41.10 67.26
N THR A 32 -29.61 -40.85 68.35
CA THR A 32 -30.27 -40.52 69.61
C THR A 32 -30.92 -39.16 69.41
N ALA A 33 -32.24 -39.12 69.53
CA ALA A 33 -33.03 -37.91 69.38
C ALA A 33 -32.45 -36.80 70.26
N PRO A 34 -32.08 -35.63 69.69
CA PRO A 34 -31.70 -34.48 70.48
C PRO A 34 -32.83 -34.16 71.45
N LYS A 35 -32.50 -34.20 72.74
CA LYS A 35 -33.35 -33.75 73.84
C LYS A 35 -33.58 -32.26 73.61
N ILE A 36 -34.74 -31.90 73.06
CA ILE A 36 -35.18 -30.51 72.90
C ILE A 36 -35.27 -29.93 74.32
N PRO A 37 -34.45 -28.94 74.69
CA PRO A 37 -34.72 -28.14 75.87
C PRO A 37 -35.97 -27.32 75.55
N ASP A 38 -37.01 -27.54 76.34
CA ASP A 38 -38.23 -26.75 76.34
C ASP A 38 -37.91 -25.25 76.43
N GLY A 39 -38.47 -24.47 75.51
CA GLY A 39 -38.99 -23.16 75.86
C GLY A 39 -38.18 -21.91 75.47
N GLU A 40 -37.29 -21.95 74.48
CA GLU A 40 -36.97 -20.70 73.76
C GLU A 40 -37.95 -20.57 72.61
N LYS A 41 -38.97 -19.71 72.78
CA LYS A 41 -39.91 -19.35 71.70
C LYS A 41 -39.06 -18.99 70.49
N VAL A 42 -39.07 -19.87 69.49
CA VAL A 42 -38.45 -19.60 68.19
C VAL A 42 -39.19 -18.39 67.63
N ASP A 43 -38.56 -17.22 67.77
CA ASP A 43 -39.17 -15.97 67.39
C ASP A 43 -39.14 -15.89 65.87
N PHE A 44 -40.27 -16.21 65.23
CA PHE A 44 -40.36 -16.26 63.77
C PHE A 44 -39.99 -14.90 63.14
N ASP A 45 -40.21 -13.80 63.87
CA ASP A 45 -39.76 -12.47 63.50
C ASP A 45 -38.22 -12.33 63.51
N ASP A 46 -37.52 -13.00 64.44
CA ASP A 46 -36.05 -13.01 64.48
C ASP A 46 -35.46 -13.84 63.34
N ILE A 47 -36.07 -14.97 62.99
CA ILE A 47 -35.67 -15.76 61.81
C ILE A 47 -35.85 -14.94 60.53
N GLN A 48 -36.98 -14.25 60.39
CA GLN A 48 -37.27 -13.43 59.22
C GLN A 48 -36.32 -12.22 59.12
N LYS A 49 -36.01 -11.55 60.24
CA LYS A 49 -35.01 -10.47 60.28
C LYS A 49 -33.61 -10.97 59.97
N LYS A 50 -33.19 -12.12 60.51
CA LYS A 50 -31.88 -12.73 60.21
C LYS A 50 -31.77 -13.10 58.73
N ARG A 51 -32.84 -13.62 58.13
CA ARG A 51 -32.90 -13.89 56.69
C ARG A 51 -32.78 -12.60 55.87
N GLN A 52 -33.58 -11.57 56.19
CA GLN A 52 -33.49 -10.29 55.49
C GLN A 52 -32.10 -9.65 55.62
N ASN A 53 -31.50 -9.67 56.80
CA ASN A 53 -30.13 -9.17 57.00
C ASN A 53 -29.09 -9.97 56.21
N LYS A 54 -29.22 -11.30 56.15
CA LYS A 54 -28.37 -12.15 55.32
C LYS A 54 -28.52 -11.80 53.84
N ASP A 55 -29.76 -11.74 53.34
CA ASP A 55 -30.06 -11.43 51.94
C ASP A 55 -29.55 -10.02 51.57
N LEU A 56 -29.63 -9.05 52.48
CA LEU A 56 -29.08 -7.70 52.28
C LEU A 56 -27.54 -7.68 52.23
N ILE A 57 -26.88 -8.46 53.11
CA ILE A 57 -25.42 -8.58 53.12
C ILE A 57 -24.93 -9.29 51.85
N GLU A 58 -25.60 -10.37 51.44
CA GLU A 58 -25.28 -11.10 50.20
C GLU A 58 -25.51 -10.22 48.97
N LEU A 59 -26.59 -9.44 48.93
CA LEU A 59 -26.85 -8.49 47.86
C LEU A 59 -25.76 -7.41 47.78
N GLN A 60 -25.36 -6.85 48.92
CA GLN A 60 -24.27 -5.87 48.97
C GLN A 60 -22.95 -6.48 48.48
N ALA A 61 -22.62 -7.71 48.91
CA ALA A 61 -21.42 -8.41 48.47
C ALA A 61 -21.43 -8.70 46.95
N LEU A 62 -22.59 -9.07 46.38
CA LEU A 62 -22.74 -9.26 44.94
C LEU A 62 -22.57 -7.95 44.15
N ILE A 63 -23.13 -6.85 44.68
CA ILE A 63 -22.98 -5.51 44.09
C ILE A 63 -21.50 -5.12 44.06
N ASP A 64 -20.80 -5.23 45.20
CA ASP A 64 -19.39 -4.86 45.31
C ASP A 64 -18.51 -5.76 44.43
N ALA A 65 -18.77 -7.06 44.41
CA ALA A 65 -18.06 -8.00 43.53
C ALA A 65 -18.25 -7.65 42.04
N HIS A 66 -19.47 -7.26 41.62
CA HIS A 66 -19.74 -6.86 40.24
C HIS A 66 -18.97 -5.60 39.85
N PHE A 67 -18.97 -4.58 40.71
CA PHE A 67 -18.25 -3.34 40.45
C PHE A 67 -16.73 -3.55 40.44
N GLU A 68 -16.20 -4.32 41.38
CA GLU A 68 -14.77 -4.63 41.43
C GLU A 68 -14.32 -5.47 40.23
N HIS A 69 -15.12 -6.45 39.80
CA HIS A 69 -14.81 -7.23 38.59
C HIS A 69 -14.77 -6.35 37.35
N ARG A 70 -15.84 -5.57 37.15
CA ARG A 70 -15.94 -4.66 35.99
C ARG A 70 -14.81 -3.63 35.98
N LYS A 71 -14.48 -3.05 37.14
CA LYS A 71 -13.40 -2.08 37.26
C LYS A 71 -12.06 -2.69 36.88
N LYS A 72 -11.75 -3.90 37.36
CA LYS A 72 -10.52 -4.62 36.99
C LYS A 72 -10.48 -4.93 35.50
N GLU A 73 -11.57 -5.43 34.92
CA GLU A 73 -11.66 -5.68 33.48
C GLU A 73 -11.50 -4.40 32.65
N GLU A 74 -12.12 -3.29 33.07
CA GLU A 74 -11.99 -2.00 32.40
C GLU A 74 -10.56 -1.48 32.48
N GLU A 75 -9.90 -1.57 33.63
CA GLU A 75 -8.49 -1.20 33.80
C GLU A 75 -7.56 -2.04 32.93
N GLU A 76 -7.76 -3.36 32.86
CA GLU A 76 -6.99 -4.25 31.99
C GLU A 76 -7.21 -3.95 30.51
N LEU A 77 -8.44 -3.66 30.12
CA LEU A 77 -8.81 -3.34 28.74
C LEU A 77 -8.24 -1.98 28.32
N ILE A 78 -8.23 -0.99 29.20
CA ILE A 78 -7.56 0.30 28.99
C ILE A 78 -6.04 0.08 28.84
N ALA A 79 -5.41 -0.63 29.77
CA ALA A 79 -3.97 -0.90 29.72
C ALA A 79 -3.56 -1.65 28.44
N LEU A 80 -4.39 -2.57 27.96
CA LEU A 80 -4.18 -3.28 26.69
C LEU A 80 -4.31 -2.33 25.49
N LYS A 81 -5.35 -1.48 25.46
CA LYS A 81 -5.54 -0.47 24.41
C LYS A 81 -4.36 0.50 24.35
N ASP A 82 -3.90 1.01 25.48
CA ASP A 82 -2.75 1.91 25.56
C ASP A 82 -1.48 1.25 25.02
N ARG A 83 -1.26 -0.03 25.31
CA ARG A 83 -0.12 -0.79 24.78
C ARG A 83 -0.22 -1.02 23.27
N ILE A 84 -1.43 -1.21 22.73
CA ILE A 84 -1.65 -1.32 21.29
C ILE A 84 -1.44 0.02 20.61
N GLU A 85 -1.97 1.11 21.18
CA GLU A 85 -1.82 2.47 20.67
C GLU A 85 -0.36 2.90 20.66
N LYS A 86 0.38 2.65 21.75
CA LYS A 86 1.83 2.88 21.81
C LYS A 86 2.58 2.11 20.73
N ARG A 87 2.27 0.82 20.51
CA ARG A 87 2.88 0.04 19.42
C ARG A 87 2.48 0.52 18.02
N ARG A 88 1.31 1.15 17.86
CA ARG A 88 0.90 1.77 16.59
C ARG A 88 1.64 3.08 16.36
N SER A 89 1.75 3.93 17.38
CA SER A 89 2.49 5.20 17.29
C SER A 89 3.97 4.97 17.02
N GLU A 90 4.61 4.01 17.70
CA GLU A 90 6.00 3.61 17.45
C GLU A 90 6.21 3.14 16.00
N ARG A 91 5.30 2.33 15.45
CA ARG A 91 5.37 1.90 14.04
C ARG A 91 5.18 3.07 13.07
N ALA A 92 4.24 3.96 13.35
CA ALA A 92 4.01 5.15 12.53
C ALA A 92 5.24 6.08 12.56
N GLU A 93 5.87 6.26 13.72
CA GLU A 93 7.09 7.05 13.87
C GLU A 93 8.28 6.40 13.14
N GLN A 94 8.46 5.08 13.27
CA GLN A 94 9.47 4.35 12.49
C GLN A 94 9.28 4.52 10.98
N GLN A 95 8.04 4.47 10.48
CA GLN A 95 7.74 4.74 9.08
C GLN A 95 8.08 6.17 8.69
N ARG A 96 7.74 7.16 9.54
CA ARG A 96 8.07 8.57 9.31
C ARG A 96 9.59 8.78 9.22
N ILE A 97 10.35 8.22 10.16
CA ILE A 97 11.82 8.31 10.17
C ILE A 97 12.41 7.65 8.92
N ARG A 98 11.91 6.47 8.50
CA ARG A 98 12.36 5.82 7.26
C ARG A 98 12.06 6.69 6.04
N ALA A 99 10.85 7.24 5.94
CA ALA A 99 10.46 8.11 4.84
C ALA A 99 11.31 9.40 4.78
N GLU A 100 11.60 9.99 5.95
CA GLU A 100 12.45 11.18 6.07
C GLU A 100 13.89 10.89 5.66
N LYS A 101 14.49 9.79 6.14
CA LYS A 101 15.83 9.35 5.72
C LYS A 101 15.89 9.04 4.22
N ASP A 102 14.83 8.47 3.65
CA ASP A 102 14.78 8.20 2.21
C ASP A 102 14.69 9.49 1.40
N LYS A 103 13.88 10.44 1.85
CA LYS A 103 13.76 11.78 1.26
C LYS A 103 15.07 12.55 1.36
N GLU A 104 15.76 12.51 2.51
CA GLU A 104 17.08 13.13 2.70
C GLU A 104 18.12 12.50 1.77
N ARG A 105 18.16 11.17 1.65
CA ARG A 105 19.06 10.47 0.71
C ARG A 105 18.77 10.83 -0.75
N GLN A 106 17.52 11.06 -1.11
CA GLN A 106 17.15 11.53 -2.45
C GLN A 106 17.58 12.99 -2.65
N ALA A 107 17.26 13.87 -1.70
CA ALA A 107 17.64 15.27 -1.72
C ALA A 107 19.16 15.46 -1.83
N ARG A 108 19.96 14.72 -1.05
CA ARG A 108 21.43 14.75 -1.13
C ARG A 108 21.97 14.34 -2.51
N ARG A 109 21.37 13.32 -3.15
CA ARG A 109 21.75 12.90 -4.51
C ARG A 109 21.36 13.95 -5.55
N GLU A 110 20.22 14.60 -5.37
CA GLU A 110 19.76 15.66 -6.27
C GLU A 110 20.59 16.93 -6.11
N GLU A 111 20.96 17.30 -4.88
CA GLU A 111 21.83 18.43 -4.58
C GLU A 111 23.25 18.20 -5.09
N GLU A 112 23.81 16.99 -4.93
CA GLU A 112 25.11 16.64 -5.51
C GLU A 112 25.07 16.66 -7.04
N ARG A 113 23.96 16.18 -7.63
CA ARG A 113 23.74 16.27 -9.08
C ARG A 113 23.63 17.72 -9.54
N LEU A 114 22.87 18.56 -8.83
CA LEU A 114 22.71 19.98 -9.14
C LEU A 114 24.03 20.74 -8.99
N ARG A 115 24.81 20.49 -7.94
CA ARG A 115 26.12 21.11 -7.74
C ARG A 115 27.12 20.69 -8.83
N LYS A 116 27.07 19.44 -9.28
CA LYS A 116 27.88 18.96 -10.41
C LYS A 116 27.42 19.54 -11.74
N GLU A 117 26.10 19.63 -11.96
CA GLU A 117 25.51 20.27 -13.14
C GLU A 117 25.83 21.77 -13.19
N GLU A 118 25.83 22.46 -12.06
CA GLU A 118 26.19 23.87 -11.94
C GLU A 118 27.70 24.10 -12.17
N ALA A 119 28.56 23.23 -11.60
CA ALA A 119 30.00 23.28 -11.84
C ALA A 119 30.35 22.97 -13.31
N ASP A 120 29.70 21.97 -13.92
CA ASP A 120 29.89 21.64 -15.33
C ASP A 120 29.31 22.73 -16.25
N ALA A 121 28.18 23.34 -15.88
CA ALA A 121 27.60 24.46 -16.62
C ALA A 121 28.50 25.70 -16.55
N LYS A 122 29.07 26.01 -15.39
CA LYS A 122 30.03 27.12 -15.22
C LYS A 122 31.31 26.87 -16.01
N LYS A 123 31.89 25.66 -15.91
CA LYS A 123 33.08 25.29 -16.69
C LYS A 123 32.82 25.36 -18.20
N ARG A 124 31.63 24.97 -18.66
CA ARG A 124 31.25 25.09 -20.07
C ARG A 124 30.98 26.51 -20.50
N ALA A 125 30.37 27.34 -19.66
CA ALA A 125 30.22 28.74 -19.96
C ALA A 125 31.58 29.42 -20.11
N ASP A 126 32.55 29.09 -19.24
CA ASP A 126 33.92 29.60 -19.33
C ASP A 126 34.68 29.06 -20.56
N GLU A 127 34.52 27.79 -20.90
CA GLU A 127 35.10 27.19 -22.11
C GLU A 127 34.44 27.70 -23.39
N ASP A 128 33.13 27.93 -23.42
CA ASP A 128 32.40 28.49 -24.57
C ASP A 128 32.69 29.99 -24.73
N ALA A 129 32.89 30.74 -23.65
CA ALA A 129 33.36 32.12 -23.69
C ALA A 129 34.80 32.19 -24.24
N LYS A 130 35.71 31.32 -23.76
CA LYS A 130 37.08 31.21 -24.30
C LYS A 130 37.08 30.74 -25.76
N LYS A 131 36.22 29.76 -26.13
CA LYS A 131 36.10 29.28 -27.51
C LYS A 131 35.45 30.31 -28.43
N LYS A 132 34.43 31.07 -28.00
CA LYS A 132 33.86 32.18 -28.78
C LYS A 132 34.87 33.29 -28.96
N SER A 133 35.65 33.61 -27.92
CA SER A 133 36.78 34.55 -28.02
C SER A 133 37.82 34.06 -29.04
N ALA A 134 38.17 32.77 -29.04
CA ALA A 134 39.11 32.19 -29.99
C ALA A 134 38.54 31.98 -31.42
N LEU A 135 37.26 31.63 -31.55
CA LEU A 135 36.59 31.35 -32.83
C LEU A 135 36.07 32.60 -33.52
N SER A 136 35.91 33.71 -32.80
CA SER A 136 35.76 35.02 -33.44
C SER A 136 36.99 35.39 -34.28
N SER A 137 38.14 34.71 -34.07
CA SER A 137 39.34 34.83 -34.88
C SER A 137 39.43 33.83 -36.03
N MET A 138 38.57 32.80 -36.12
CA MET A 138 38.73 31.71 -37.09
C MET A 138 37.40 31.13 -37.59
N GLY A 139 36.70 31.89 -38.44
CA GLY A 139 35.82 31.38 -39.49
C GLY A 139 34.53 30.60 -39.12
N SER A 140 33.41 31.07 -39.67
CA SER A 140 32.01 30.61 -39.53
C SER A 140 31.70 29.09 -39.63
N GLN A 141 32.60 28.25 -40.14
CA GLN A 141 32.30 26.83 -40.40
C GLN A 141 32.48 25.89 -39.18
N TYR A 142 33.33 26.24 -38.20
CA TYR A 142 33.57 25.39 -37.03
C TYR A 142 32.48 25.50 -35.95
N SER A 143 31.70 26.59 -35.98
CA SER A 143 30.62 26.89 -35.03
C SER A 143 29.48 25.84 -35.05
N SER A 144 29.19 25.24 -36.21
CA SER A 144 28.08 24.26 -36.31
C SER A 144 28.38 22.90 -35.67
N TYR A 145 29.66 22.49 -35.63
CA TYR A 145 30.07 21.21 -35.06
C TYR A 145 30.03 21.24 -33.53
N LEU A 146 30.42 22.36 -32.92
CA LEU A 146 30.35 22.57 -31.48
C LEU A 146 28.91 22.61 -30.96
N GLN A 147 27.96 23.24 -31.68
CA GLN A 147 26.54 23.24 -31.29
C GLN A 147 25.90 21.84 -31.28
N LYS A 148 26.30 20.96 -32.21
CA LYS A 148 25.88 19.54 -32.20
C LYS A 148 26.51 18.75 -31.06
N ALA A 149 27.76 19.06 -30.70
CA ALA A 149 28.44 18.43 -29.58
C ALA A 149 27.88 18.88 -28.22
N ASP A 150 27.56 20.17 -28.05
CA ASP A 150 26.98 20.71 -26.82
C ASP A 150 25.54 20.26 -26.59
N SER A 151 24.74 20.10 -27.66
CA SER A 151 23.41 19.49 -27.56
C SER A 151 23.44 18.03 -27.07
N LYS A 152 24.58 17.34 -27.25
CA LYS A 152 24.82 15.97 -26.77
C LYS A 152 25.43 15.91 -25.37
N ARG A 153 26.11 16.96 -24.94
CA ARG A 153 26.83 17.00 -23.65
C ARG A 153 26.05 17.77 -22.59
N GLY A 154 25.19 18.73 -22.92
CA GLY A 154 24.58 19.71 -22.00
C GLY A 154 23.23 19.32 -21.42
N GLY A 155 23.23 18.96 -20.13
CA GLY A 155 22.07 18.57 -19.36
C GLY A 155 21.53 17.22 -19.82
N LYS A 156 21.37 16.26 -18.92
CA LYS A 156 20.81 14.94 -19.23
C LYS A 156 19.32 15.11 -19.51
N LYS A 157 18.94 15.75 -20.63
CA LYS A 157 17.57 15.79 -21.12
C LYS A 157 17.13 14.35 -21.19
N GLN A 158 16.15 14.00 -20.36
CA GLN A 158 15.66 12.65 -20.26
C GLN A 158 15.38 12.14 -21.67
N THR A 159 16.04 11.05 -22.05
CA THR A 159 15.93 10.54 -23.40
C THR A 159 14.48 10.15 -23.66
N GLU A 160 14.01 10.21 -24.91
CA GLU A 160 12.64 9.77 -25.25
C GLU A 160 12.39 8.31 -24.81
N ARG A 161 13.45 7.49 -24.75
CA ARG A 161 13.41 6.14 -24.18
C ARG A 161 13.10 6.14 -22.68
N GLU A 162 13.79 6.98 -21.91
CA GLU A 162 13.57 7.12 -20.47
C GLU A 162 12.20 7.72 -20.16
N LYS A 163 11.75 8.72 -20.93
CA LYS A 163 10.40 9.29 -20.81
C LYS A 163 9.33 8.23 -21.09
N LYS A 164 9.46 7.49 -22.19
CA LYS A 164 8.56 6.38 -22.52
C LYS A 164 8.52 5.34 -21.40
N LYS A 165 9.69 4.95 -20.87
CA LYS A 165 9.77 3.98 -19.77
C LYS A 165 9.08 4.51 -18.50
N LYS A 166 9.29 5.78 -18.16
CA LYS A 166 8.63 6.44 -17.02
C LYS A 166 7.11 6.45 -17.21
N ILE A 167 6.61 6.93 -18.34
CA ILE A 167 5.17 7.01 -18.62
C ILE A 167 4.52 5.62 -18.56
N LEU A 168 5.16 4.59 -19.12
CA LEU A 168 4.63 3.22 -19.07
C LEU A 168 4.66 2.63 -17.65
N ALA A 169 5.67 2.95 -16.86
CA ALA A 169 5.70 2.55 -15.45
C ALA A 169 4.60 3.25 -14.65
N ASP A 170 4.41 4.56 -14.85
CA ASP A 170 3.36 5.35 -14.17
C ASP A 170 1.94 4.85 -14.52
N ARG A 171 1.72 4.35 -15.75
CA ARG A 171 0.45 3.75 -16.18
C ARG A 171 0.22 2.33 -15.65
N ARG A 172 1.28 1.60 -15.31
CA ARG A 172 1.19 0.20 -14.89
C ARG A 172 0.86 0.14 -13.40
N LYS A 173 -0.41 -0.17 -13.09
CA LYS A 173 -0.82 -0.47 -11.72
C LYS A 173 -0.32 -1.87 -11.31
N PRO A 174 0.30 -2.03 -10.13
CA PRO A 174 0.66 -3.35 -9.63
C PRO A 174 -0.61 -4.19 -9.42
N LEU A 175 -0.55 -5.45 -9.79
CA LEU A 175 -1.65 -6.39 -9.62
C LEU A 175 -1.48 -7.10 -8.28
N ASN A 176 -2.42 -6.88 -7.35
CA ASN A 176 -2.46 -7.56 -6.06
C ASN A 176 -3.75 -8.39 -5.99
N ILE A 177 -3.63 -9.71 -6.18
CA ILE A 177 -4.77 -10.62 -6.32
C ILE A 177 -4.72 -11.82 -5.36
N ASP A 178 -3.59 -12.04 -4.67
CA ASP A 178 -3.33 -13.28 -3.91
C ASP A 178 -4.25 -13.49 -2.71
N HIS A 179 -4.94 -12.43 -2.27
CA HIS A 179 -5.84 -12.41 -1.11
C HIS A 179 -7.32 -12.24 -1.52
N LEU A 180 -7.62 -12.33 -2.83
CA LEU A 180 -8.99 -12.17 -3.35
C LEU A 180 -9.71 -13.52 -3.41
N ASN A 181 -11.02 -13.50 -3.14
CA ASN A 181 -11.90 -14.65 -3.35
C ASN A 181 -12.33 -14.78 -4.82
N GLU A 182 -12.96 -15.89 -5.18
CA GLU A 182 -13.32 -16.21 -6.57
C GLU A 182 -14.18 -15.12 -7.24
N ASP A 183 -15.21 -14.62 -6.55
CA ASP A 183 -16.09 -13.58 -7.09
C ASP A 183 -15.32 -12.28 -7.40
N LYS A 184 -14.46 -11.83 -6.49
CA LYS A 184 -13.62 -10.64 -6.72
C LYS A 184 -12.59 -10.87 -7.82
N LEU A 185 -12.07 -12.09 -7.97
CA LEU A 185 -11.17 -12.44 -9.07
C LEU A 185 -11.89 -12.35 -10.42
N ARG A 186 -13.15 -12.80 -10.50
CA ARG A 186 -13.98 -12.68 -11.71
C ARG A 186 -14.25 -11.22 -12.07
N GLU A 187 -14.56 -10.37 -11.08
CA GLU A 187 -14.70 -8.93 -11.29
C GLU A 187 -13.38 -8.29 -11.76
N LYS A 188 -12.26 -8.64 -11.14
CA LYS A 188 -10.95 -8.10 -11.51
C LYS A 188 -10.51 -8.52 -12.91
N ALA A 189 -10.85 -9.74 -13.33
CA ALA A 189 -10.61 -10.21 -14.68
C ALA A 189 -11.42 -9.41 -15.71
N LYS A 190 -12.69 -9.09 -15.43
CA LYS A 190 -13.51 -8.24 -16.29
C LYS A 190 -12.93 -6.83 -16.40
N GLU A 191 -12.54 -6.21 -15.29
CA GLU A 191 -11.92 -4.86 -15.29
C GLU A 191 -10.64 -4.83 -16.13
N LEU A 192 -9.77 -5.84 -16.00
CA LEU A 192 -8.54 -5.93 -16.78
C LEU A 192 -8.83 -6.16 -18.27
N TRP A 193 -9.86 -6.94 -18.60
CA TRP A 193 -10.28 -7.18 -19.97
C TRP A 193 -10.84 -5.90 -20.63
N GLU A 194 -11.71 -5.17 -19.92
CA GLU A 194 -12.23 -3.88 -20.38
C GLU A 194 -11.11 -2.86 -20.59
N TRP A 195 -10.14 -2.81 -19.67
CA TRP A 195 -8.96 -1.95 -19.80
C TRP A 195 -8.11 -2.32 -21.02
N LEU A 196 -7.89 -3.62 -21.27
CA LEU A 196 -7.17 -4.08 -22.46
C LEU A 196 -7.92 -3.69 -23.74
N TYR A 197 -9.24 -3.92 -23.78
CA TYR A 197 -10.08 -3.58 -24.91
C TYR A 197 -10.03 -2.07 -25.23
N GLN A 198 -10.10 -1.21 -24.21
CA GLN A 198 -9.96 0.24 -24.38
C GLN A 198 -8.61 0.60 -25.01
N LEU A 199 -7.50 0.04 -24.50
CA LEU A 199 -6.17 0.30 -25.04
C LEU A 199 -6.02 -0.17 -26.51
N GLU A 200 -6.66 -1.28 -26.88
CA GLU A 200 -6.68 -1.75 -28.26
C GLU A 200 -7.48 -0.83 -29.18
N ALA A 201 -8.63 -0.33 -28.73
CA ALA A 201 -9.43 0.64 -29.45
C ALA A 201 -8.65 1.96 -29.69
N GLU A 202 -8.04 2.52 -28.64
CA GLU A 202 -7.20 3.73 -28.75
C GLU A 202 -6.03 3.53 -29.73
N LYS A 203 -5.37 2.36 -29.67
CA LYS A 203 -4.30 2.00 -30.61
C LYS A 203 -4.82 1.96 -32.05
N PHE A 204 -5.99 1.38 -32.29
CA PHE A 204 -6.60 1.32 -33.62
C PHE A 204 -6.87 2.72 -34.16
N GLU A 205 -7.51 3.60 -33.37
CA GLU A 205 -7.76 5.00 -33.76
C GLU A 205 -6.46 5.74 -34.10
N HIS A 206 -5.41 5.57 -33.29
CA HIS A 206 -4.10 6.16 -33.55
C HIS A 206 -3.47 5.66 -34.85
N ILE A 207 -3.62 4.37 -35.18
CA ILE A 207 -3.14 3.79 -36.43
C ILE A 207 -3.88 4.41 -37.63
N GLU A 208 -5.21 4.50 -37.57
CA GLU A 208 -6.01 5.09 -38.65
C GLU A 208 -5.72 6.59 -38.82
N LYS A 209 -5.59 7.32 -37.71
CA LYS A 209 -5.18 8.73 -37.72
C LYS A 209 -3.80 8.90 -38.37
N LEU A 210 -2.84 8.04 -38.03
CA LEU A 210 -1.50 8.09 -38.62
C LEU A 210 -1.52 7.81 -40.14
N LYS A 211 -2.33 6.84 -40.59
CA LYS A 211 -2.53 6.58 -42.03
C LYS A 211 -3.05 7.82 -42.76
N ARG A 212 -4.09 8.46 -42.22
CA ARG A 212 -4.65 9.70 -42.76
C ARG A 212 -3.62 10.84 -42.79
N GLN A 213 -2.90 11.05 -41.70
CA GLN A 213 -1.85 12.08 -41.63
C GLN A 213 -0.73 11.85 -42.65
N LYS A 214 -0.32 10.60 -42.87
CA LYS A 214 0.68 10.27 -43.91
C LYS A 214 0.20 10.66 -45.32
N TYR A 215 -1.09 10.41 -45.62
CA TYR A 215 -1.68 10.84 -46.88
C TYR A 215 -1.72 12.36 -47.00
N GLU A 216 -2.20 13.06 -45.97
CA GLU A 216 -2.28 14.53 -45.93
C GLU A 216 -0.91 15.18 -46.13
N VAL A 217 0.13 14.69 -45.44
CA VAL A 217 1.51 15.17 -45.59
C VAL A 217 2.01 14.96 -47.01
N THR A 218 1.73 13.80 -47.62
CA THR A 218 2.14 13.50 -49.00
C THR A 218 1.48 14.46 -50.00
N THR A 219 0.19 14.69 -49.85
CA THR A 219 -0.58 15.63 -50.69
C THR A 219 -0.11 17.06 -50.51
N GLN A 220 0.12 17.50 -49.27
CA GLN A 220 0.65 18.83 -48.98
C GLN A 220 2.03 19.05 -49.59
N ARG A 221 2.92 18.04 -49.52
CA ARG A 221 4.25 18.12 -50.16
C ARG A 221 4.14 18.33 -51.67
N LYS A 222 3.27 17.58 -52.36
CA LYS A 222 3.02 17.78 -53.81
C LYS A 222 2.48 19.17 -54.11
N ARG A 223 1.52 19.66 -53.33
CA ARG A 223 0.94 21.00 -53.49
C ARG A 223 2.00 22.10 -53.27
N VAL A 224 2.88 21.95 -52.29
CA VAL A 224 3.99 22.88 -52.07
C VAL A 224 4.94 22.88 -53.26
N GLU A 225 5.27 21.70 -53.81
CA GLU A 225 6.12 21.58 -54.99
C GLU A 225 5.50 22.30 -56.21
N GLU A 226 4.21 22.09 -56.47
CA GLU A 226 3.49 22.77 -57.55
C GLU A 226 3.49 24.29 -57.39
N LEU A 227 3.12 24.80 -56.21
CA LEU A 227 3.11 26.23 -55.93
C LEU A 227 4.51 26.85 -55.99
N SER A 228 5.54 26.08 -55.60
CA SER A 228 6.93 26.55 -55.66
C SER A 228 7.40 26.85 -57.09
N LYS A 229 6.82 26.20 -58.11
CA LYS A 229 7.12 26.49 -59.53
C LYS A 229 6.72 27.93 -59.88
N TYR A 230 5.65 28.44 -59.30
CA TYR A 230 5.13 29.80 -59.53
C TYR A 230 5.74 30.86 -58.60
N SER A 231 6.58 30.45 -57.64
CA SER A 231 7.38 31.38 -56.84
C SER A 231 8.41 32.11 -57.70
N LYS A 232 8.84 33.32 -57.30
CA LYS A 232 9.88 34.12 -57.97
C LYS A 232 11.14 33.31 -58.29
N LYS A 233 11.51 32.34 -57.43
CA LYS A 233 12.63 31.42 -57.66
C LYS A 233 12.33 30.35 -58.72
N GLY A 234 11.12 29.80 -58.75
CA GLY A 234 10.69 28.82 -59.76
C GLY A 234 10.47 29.43 -61.15
N ALA A 235 9.99 30.67 -61.22
CA ALA A 235 9.90 31.43 -62.46
C ALA A 235 11.28 31.73 -63.09
N ALA A 236 12.29 32.03 -62.27
CA ALA A 236 13.66 32.20 -62.74
C ALA A 236 14.29 30.91 -63.28
N ALA A 237 13.96 29.75 -62.68
CA ALA A 237 14.41 28.45 -63.18
C ALA A 237 13.73 28.05 -64.51
N ARG A 238 12.45 28.38 -64.70
CA ARG A 238 11.74 28.14 -65.97
C ARG A 238 12.20 29.05 -67.12
N ARG A 239 12.70 30.25 -66.82
CA ARG A 239 13.25 31.19 -67.82
C ARG A 239 14.67 30.86 -68.28
N ARG A 240 15.37 29.95 -67.59
CA ARG A 240 16.76 29.54 -67.90
C ARG A 240 16.84 28.24 -68.71
N LYS A 241 15.69 27.65 -69.07
CA LYS A 241 15.57 26.43 -69.84
C LYS A 241 14.82 26.75 -71.12
#